data_AF-A0A7V1LTK3-F1
#
_entry.id   AF-A0A7V1LTK3-F1
#
_cell.length_a   1.000
_cell.length_b   1.000
_cell.length_c   1.000
_cell.angle_alpha   90.00
_cell.angle_beta   90.00
_cell.angle_gamma   90.00
#
_symmetry.space_group_name_H-M   'P 1'
#
loop_
_entity.id
_entity.type
_entity.pdbx_description
1 polymer ?
#
loop_
_entity_poly.entity_id
_entity_poly.type
_entity_poly.pdbx_seq_one_letter_code
_entity_poly.pdbx_strand_id
1 'polypeptide(L)'
;FNHGEKISQLCFSDSLYFSVVTITTLGYGDISPTGGIGKLLTGSEAVFGILILGLFLHSLSHSLAISYQEKLKEKESEIAIKIIYVPNWSEINQYYWGLTDVFKALSKVHLLQQPATDSTQEQLNLFKDSLNLLGFYSPLLAA
;
A
#
# COMPACT_ATOMS: atom_id res chain seq x y z
N PHE A 1 28.51 -16.45 -58.64
CA PHE A 1 28.06 -15.05 -58.52
C PHE A 1 28.88 -14.38 -57.44
N ASN A 2 29.82 -13.53 -57.86
CA ASN A 2 30.75 -12.81 -57.02
C ASN A 2 30.25 -11.35 -56.97
N HIS A 3 29.62 -10.95 -55.88
CA HIS A 3 29.24 -9.56 -55.53
C HIS A 3 29.45 -9.51 -54.01
N GLY A 4 30.56 -8.98 -53.53
CA GLY A 4 30.73 -7.54 -53.39
C GLY A 4 30.59 -7.23 -51.91
N GLU A 5 31.63 -6.68 -51.31
CA GLU A 5 31.67 -6.20 -49.94
C GLU A 5 30.40 -5.39 -49.60
N LYS A 6 29.44 -5.98 -48.89
CA LYS A 6 28.58 -5.19 -48.01
C LYS A 6 29.43 -4.87 -46.80
N ILE A 7 30.21 -3.80 -46.87
CA ILE A 7 30.52 -3.06 -45.66
C ILE A 7 29.16 -2.67 -45.11
N SER A 8 28.69 -3.40 -44.11
CA SER A 8 27.40 -3.23 -43.45
C SER A 8 27.42 -1.87 -42.75
N GLN A 9 27.13 -0.81 -43.51
CA GLN A 9 26.93 0.50 -42.95
C GLN A 9 25.63 0.45 -42.15
N LEU A 10 25.75 0.29 -40.83
CA LEU A 10 24.63 0.47 -39.90
C LEU A 10 24.02 1.84 -40.20
N CYS A 11 22.74 1.87 -40.52
CA CYS A 11 22.08 3.16 -40.67
C CYS A 11 21.81 3.74 -39.27
N PHE A 12 21.48 5.04 -39.24
CA PHE A 12 21.24 5.73 -37.98
C PHE A 12 20.13 5.05 -37.14
N SER A 13 19.07 4.55 -37.78
CA SER A 13 18.00 3.84 -37.06
C SER A 13 18.45 2.53 -36.45
N ASP A 14 19.35 1.78 -37.10
CA ASP A 14 19.89 0.52 -36.55
C ASP A 14 20.73 0.79 -35.30
N SER A 15 21.47 1.89 -35.31
CA SER A 15 22.30 2.32 -34.19
C SER A 15 21.45 2.80 -33.01
N LEU A 16 20.37 3.55 -33.30
CA LEU A 16 19.38 3.94 -32.29
C LEU A 16 18.67 2.73 -31.68
N TYR A 17 18.26 1.78 -32.52
CA TYR A 17 17.63 0.54 -32.06
C TYR A 17 18.57 -0.24 -31.13
N PHE A 18 19.83 -0.42 -31.53
CA PHE A 18 20.84 -1.07 -30.68
C PHE A 18 21.02 -0.35 -29.34
N SER A 19 21.08 0.99 -29.35
CA SER A 19 21.20 1.80 -28.13
C SER A 19 20.00 1.62 -27.20
N VAL A 20 18.77 1.70 -27.74
CA VAL A 20 17.54 1.51 -26.95
C VAL A 20 17.47 0.11 -26.34
N VAL A 21 17.76 -0.94 -27.12
CA VAL A 21 17.77 -2.34 -26.67
C VAL A 21 18.84 -2.57 -25.60
N THR A 22 19.99 -1.90 -25.71
CA THR A 22 21.08 -1.98 -24.72
C THR A 22 20.71 -1.26 -23.43
N ILE A 23 20.23 -0.02 -23.51
CA ILE A 23 19.84 0.80 -22.35
C ILE A 23 18.68 0.13 -21.60
N THR A 24 17.70 -0.43 -22.32
CA THR A 24 16.58 -1.17 -21.73
C THR A 24 16.94 -2.57 -21.25
N THR A 25 18.21 -2.99 -21.35
CA THR A 25 18.73 -4.31 -20.94
C THR A 25 18.12 -5.51 -21.68
N LEU A 26 17.42 -5.29 -22.79
CA LEU A 26 16.83 -6.36 -23.60
C LEU A 26 17.91 -7.22 -24.28
N GLY A 27 18.91 -6.57 -24.88
CA GLY A 27 20.11 -7.22 -25.39
C GLY A 27 19.88 -8.38 -26.38
N TYR A 28 19.04 -8.20 -27.41
CA TYR A 28 18.71 -9.27 -28.37
C TYR A 28 19.93 -9.88 -29.09
N GLY A 29 21.02 -9.13 -29.25
CA GLY A 29 22.28 -9.62 -29.82
C GLY A 29 22.27 -9.79 -31.34
N ASP A 30 21.22 -9.33 -32.00
CA ASP A 30 21.10 -9.21 -33.46
C ASP A 30 22.09 -8.21 -34.06
N ILE A 31 22.36 -7.11 -33.34
CA ILE A 31 23.45 -6.17 -33.60
C ILE A 31 24.41 -6.23 -32.41
N SER A 32 25.71 -6.41 -32.69
CA SER A 32 26.72 -6.47 -31.64
C SER A 32 28.00 -5.73 -32.04
N PRO A 33 28.67 -5.05 -31.09
CA PRO A 33 29.89 -4.32 -31.37
C PRO A 33 31.02 -5.30 -31.70
N THR A 34 31.62 -5.11 -32.87
CA THR A 34 32.83 -5.81 -33.29
C THR A 34 34.06 -4.96 -32.91
N GLY A 35 35.10 -5.63 -32.39
CA GLY A 35 36.34 -4.96 -31.95
C GLY A 35 36.34 -4.48 -30.49
N GLY A 36 37.55 -4.25 -29.95
CA GLY A 36 37.74 -3.92 -28.53
C GLY A 36 37.13 -2.58 -28.12
N ILE A 37 37.26 -1.56 -28.97
CA ILE A 37 36.74 -0.20 -28.70
C ILE A 37 35.20 -0.20 -28.68
N GLY A 38 34.56 -0.87 -29.64
CA GLY A 38 33.09 -0.96 -29.69
C GLY A 38 32.53 -1.62 -28.43
N LYS A 39 33.16 -2.70 -27.95
CA LYS A 39 32.76 -3.38 -26.71
C LYS A 39 32.88 -2.49 -25.48
N LEU A 40 33.95 -1.68 -25.40
CA LEU A 40 34.13 -0.71 -24.30
C LEU A 40 33.06 0.37 -24.33
N LEU A 41 32.76 0.92 -25.51
CA LEU A 41 31.73 1.95 -25.68
C LEU A 41 30.35 1.41 -25.30
N THR A 42 29.95 0.26 -25.83
CA THR A 42 28.68 -0.40 -25.45
C THR A 42 28.63 -0.73 -23.96
N GLY A 43 29.73 -1.19 -23.37
CA GLY A 43 29.80 -1.45 -21.94
C GLY A 43 29.56 -0.18 -21.11
N SER A 44 30.21 0.93 -21.49
CA SER A 44 29.99 2.22 -20.85
C SER A 44 28.56 2.74 -21.05
N GLU A 45 28.02 2.59 -22.25
CA GLU A 45 26.64 2.96 -22.60
C GLU A 45 25.62 2.22 -21.73
N ALA A 46 25.80 0.92 -21.51
CA ALA A 46 24.93 0.14 -20.65
C ALA A 46 24.94 0.65 -19.20
N VAL A 47 26.12 1.00 -18.67
CA VAL A 47 26.26 1.56 -17.31
C VAL A 47 25.57 2.92 -17.21
N PHE A 48 25.83 3.84 -18.14
CA PHE A 48 25.18 5.15 -18.14
C PHE A 48 23.66 5.02 -18.36
N GLY A 49 23.24 4.11 -19.24
CA GLY A 49 21.84 3.83 -19.53
C GLY A 49 21.06 3.41 -18.29
N ILE A 50 21.60 2.48 -17.48
CA ILE A 50 20.96 2.03 -16.25
C ILE A 50 20.81 3.18 -15.23
N LEU A 51 21.84 4.03 -15.11
CA LEU A 51 21.83 5.17 -14.19
C LEU A 51 20.77 6.20 -14.59
N ILE A 52 20.72 6.54 -15.89
CA ILE A 52 19.74 7.49 -16.42
C ILE A 52 18.33 6.94 -16.28
N LEU A 53 18.09 5.67 -16.62
CA LEU A 53 16.79 5.03 -16.45
C LEU A 53 16.34 5.02 -14.98
N GLY A 54 17.25 4.72 -14.05
CA GLY A 54 16.95 4.76 -12.61
C GLY A 54 16.52 6.14 -12.13
N LEU A 55 17.25 7.19 -12.52
CA LEU A 55 16.90 8.58 -12.19
C LEU A 55 15.58 9.01 -12.84
N PHE A 56 15.33 8.59 -14.08
CA PHE A 56 14.08 8.85 -14.77
C PHE A 56 12.89 8.21 -14.05
N LEU A 57 13.00 6.93 -13.69
CA LEU A 57 11.97 6.22 -12.93
C LEU A 57 11.74 6.84 -11.55
N HIS A 58 12.82 7.28 -10.88
CA HIS A 58 12.70 7.98 -9.60
C HIS A 58 11.92 9.29 -9.75
N SER A 59 12.26 10.12 -10.75
CA SER A 59 11.56 11.37 -11.03
C SER A 59 10.08 11.15 -11.35
N LEU A 60 9.78 10.12 -12.16
CA LEU A 60 8.41 9.75 -12.49
C LEU A 60 7.63 9.28 -11.26
N SER A 61 8.22 8.40 -10.45
CA SER A 61 7.62 7.92 -9.20
C SER A 61 7.36 9.07 -8.23
N HIS A 62 8.31 10.01 -8.12
CA HIS A 62 8.16 11.17 -7.25
C HIS A 62 7.03 12.09 -7.70
N SER A 63 6.95 12.37 -9.02
CA SER A 63 5.91 13.20 -9.60
C SER A 63 4.51 12.60 -9.39
N LEU A 64 4.38 11.28 -9.59
CA LEU A 64 3.12 10.58 -9.32
C LEU A 64 2.79 10.60 -7.82
N ALA A 65 3.77 10.33 -6.97
CA ALA A 65 3.58 10.32 -5.51
C ALA A 65 3.06 11.67 -4.99
N ILE A 66 3.55 12.80 -5.52
CA ILE A 66 3.05 14.13 -5.15
C ILE A 66 1.55 14.25 -5.44
N SER A 67 1.10 13.86 -6.64
CA SER A 67 -0.32 13.93 -7.01
C SER A 67 -1.20 13.04 -6.13
N TYR A 68 -0.70 11.89 -5.68
CA TYR A 68 -1.43 11.04 -4.72
C TYR A 68 -1.49 11.69 -3.34
N GLN A 69 -0.40 12.29 -2.87
CA GLN A 69 -0.32 12.95 -1.56
C GLN A 69 -1.26 14.16 -1.47
N GLU A 70 -1.38 14.97 -2.53
CA GLU A 70 -2.32 16.10 -2.55
C GLU A 70 -3.77 15.65 -2.40
N LYS A 71 -4.17 14.58 -3.09
CA LYS A 71 -5.51 14.00 -2.97
C LYS A 71 -5.79 13.41 -1.59
N LEU A 72 -4.77 12.85 -0.92
CA LEU A 72 -4.91 12.36 0.45
C LEU A 72 -5.11 13.52 1.43
N LYS A 73 -4.31 14.58 1.32
CA LYS A 73 -4.47 15.79 2.16
C LYS A 73 -5.82 16.46 1.97
N GLU A 74 -6.33 16.52 0.73
CA GLU A 74 -7.67 17.02 0.44
C GLU A 74 -8.74 16.21 1.18
N LYS A 75 -8.69 14.86 1.07
CA LYS A 75 -9.61 13.97 1.80
C LYS A 75 -9.47 14.06 3.32
N GLU A 76 -8.25 14.18 3.84
CA GLU A 76 -8.00 14.37 5.27
C GLU A 76 -8.63 15.68 5.76
N SER A 77 -8.52 16.76 4.97
CA SER A 77 -9.16 18.04 5.31
C SER A 77 -10.69 17.97 5.26
N GLU A 78 -11.26 17.23 4.31
CA GLU A 78 -12.71 16.98 4.21
C GLU A 78 -13.22 16.22 5.44
N ILE A 79 -12.52 15.16 5.85
CA ILE A 79 -12.86 14.38 7.04
C ILE A 79 -12.72 15.24 8.30
N ALA A 80 -11.64 16.01 8.42
CA ALA A 80 -11.42 16.88 9.58
C ALA A 80 -12.53 17.93 9.73
N ILE A 81 -12.93 18.58 8.63
CA ILE A 81 -14.06 19.52 8.62
C ILE A 81 -15.37 18.80 9.00
N LYS A 82 -15.61 17.60 8.48
CA LYS A 82 -16.80 16.81 8.82
C LYS A 82 -16.87 16.44 10.30
N ILE A 83 -15.72 16.13 10.93
CA ILE A 83 -15.61 15.87 12.37
C ILE A 83 -15.82 17.15 13.18
N ILE A 84 -15.22 18.26 12.78
CA ILE A 84 -15.34 19.56 13.47
C ILE A 84 -16.78 20.09 13.38
N TYR A 85 -17.45 19.89 12.24
CA TYR A 85 -18.83 20.33 12.04
C TYR A 85 -19.86 19.37 12.64
N VAL A 86 -19.45 18.28 13.30
CA VAL A 86 -20.38 17.49 14.12
C VAL A 86 -20.93 18.44 15.20
N PRO A 87 -22.21 18.84 15.12
CA PRO A 87 -22.70 19.99 15.86
C PRO A 87 -22.86 19.69 17.36
N ASN A 88 -22.74 18.43 17.78
CA ASN A 88 -22.91 18.07 19.17
C ASN A 88 -22.05 16.87 19.62
N TRP A 89 -20.86 17.15 20.15
CA TRP A 89 -20.03 16.15 20.82
C TRP A 89 -20.71 15.53 22.05
N SER A 90 -21.71 16.19 22.65
CA SER A 90 -22.44 15.62 23.79
C SER A 90 -23.39 14.49 23.38
N GLU A 91 -24.01 14.56 22.20
CA GLU A 91 -24.87 13.47 21.67
C GLU A 91 -24.05 12.23 21.29
N ILE A 92 -22.88 12.43 20.67
CA ILE A 92 -21.96 11.32 20.39
C ILE A 92 -21.48 10.70 21.69
N ASN A 93 -21.02 11.51 22.64
CA ASN A 93 -20.51 10.98 23.91
C ASN A 93 -21.62 10.26 24.70
N GLN A 94 -22.87 10.70 24.60
CA GLN A 94 -24.04 10.04 25.18
C GLN A 94 -24.40 8.72 24.49
N TYR A 95 -24.26 8.63 23.16
CA TYR A 95 -24.51 7.40 22.40
C TYR A 95 -23.44 6.31 22.65
N TYR A 96 -22.17 6.71 22.81
CA TYR A 96 -21.05 5.79 23.04
C TYR A 96 -20.68 5.58 24.52
N TRP A 97 -21.31 6.28 25.48
CA TRP A 97 -21.01 6.16 26.92
C TRP A 97 -21.23 4.72 27.43
N GLY A 98 -22.32 4.08 26.97
CA GLY A 98 -22.63 2.69 27.32
C GLY A 98 -21.62 1.66 26.79
N LEU A 99 -20.96 1.95 25.66
CA LEU A 99 -19.90 1.09 25.14
C LEU A 99 -18.66 1.09 26.03
N THR A 100 -18.38 2.18 26.76
CA THR A 100 -17.26 2.22 27.72
C THR A 100 -17.54 1.36 28.95
N ASP A 101 -18.78 1.31 29.40
CA ASP A 101 -19.20 0.46 30.51
C ASP A 101 -19.25 -1.01 30.09
N VAL A 102 -19.69 -1.31 28.86
CA VAL A 102 -19.60 -2.65 28.27
C VAL A 102 -18.13 -3.06 28.10
N PHE A 103 -17.23 -2.21 27.62
CA PHE A 103 -15.80 -2.54 27.49
C PHE A 103 -15.12 -2.73 28.85
N LYS A 104 -15.50 -1.93 29.87
CA LYS A 104 -15.07 -2.13 31.25
C LYS A 104 -15.63 -3.42 31.85
N ALA A 105 -16.89 -3.75 31.58
CA ALA A 105 -17.51 -4.98 32.04
C ALA A 105 -16.89 -6.22 31.35
N LEU A 106 -16.70 -6.17 30.04
CA LEU A 106 -16.06 -7.21 29.24
C LEU A 106 -14.58 -7.39 29.61
N SER A 107 -13.84 -6.30 29.84
CA SER A 107 -12.45 -6.41 30.33
C SER A 107 -12.38 -6.97 31.74
N LYS A 108 -13.35 -6.66 32.61
CA LYS A 108 -13.46 -7.27 33.95
C LYS A 108 -13.89 -8.74 33.89
N VAL A 109 -14.71 -9.14 32.92
CA VAL A 109 -15.08 -10.55 32.65
C VAL A 109 -13.91 -11.34 32.06
N HIS A 110 -13.07 -10.72 31.22
CA HIS A 110 -11.84 -11.34 30.72
C HIS A 110 -10.89 -11.70 31.87
N LEU A 111 -10.89 -10.92 32.96
CA LEU A 111 -10.16 -11.25 34.19
C LEU A 111 -10.80 -12.39 35.02
N LEU A 112 -12.05 -12.75 34.74
CA LEU A 112 -12.80 -13.82 35.42
C LEU A 112 -12.85 -15.13 34.64
N GLN A 113 -12.10 -15.28 33.54
CA GLN A 113 -11.87 -16.58 32.89
C GLN A 113 -10.89 -17.49 33.67
N GLN A 114 -10.88 -17.36 35.00
CA GLN A 114 -10.28 -18.34 35.90
C GLN A 114 -11.34 -19.42 36.22
N PRO A 115 -10.93 -20.69 36.40
CA PRO A 115 -11.82 -21.85 36.30
C PRO A 115 -13.06 -21.76 37.20
N ALA A 116 -14.21 -22.05 36.59
CA ALA A 116 -15.55 -21.85 37.13
C ALA A 116 -15.80 -22.63 38.43
N THR A 117 -16.13 -21.90 39.49
CA THR A 117 -16.76 -22.40 40.71
C THR A 117 -18.25 -22.06 40.69
N ASP A 118 -19.10 -22.79 41.41
CA ASP A 118 -20.58 -22.68 41.30
C ASP A 118 -21.15 -21.26 41.49
N SER A 119 -20.45 -20.37 42.18
CA SER A 119 -20.81 -18.95 42.35
C SER A 119 -20.66 -18.09 41.09
N THR A 120 -19.87 -18.55 40.11
CA THR A 120 -19.58 -17.81 38.87
C THR A 120 -20.78 -17.82 37.92
N GLN A 121 -21.59 -18.89 37.96
CA GLN A 121 -22.77 -19.03 37.10
C GLN A 121 -23.94 -18.16 37.57
N GLU A 122 -24.07 -17.97 38.88
CA GLU A 122 -25.01 -17.03 39.48
C GLU A 122 -24.64 -15.59 39.14
N GLN A 123 -23.35 -15.23 39.17
CA GLN A 123 -22.88 -13.91 38.74
C GLN A 123 -23.05 -13.67 37.24
N LEU A 124 -22.89 -14.72 36.42
CA LEU A 124 -23.15 -14.65 34.98
C LEU A 124 -24.64 -14.40 34.68
N ASN A 125 -25.53 -15.03 35.44
CA ASN A 125 -26.98 -14.85 35.29
C ASN A 125 -27.43 -13.47 35.76
N LEU A 126 -26.93 -12.97 36.90
CA LEU A 126 -27.18 -11.61 37.36
C LEU A 126 -26.66 -10.55 36.38
N PHE A 127 -25.53 -10.83 35.72
CA PHE A 127 -25.01 -9.95 34.68
C PHE A 127 -25.89 -9.96 33.42
N LYS A 128 -26.34 -11.14 32.97
CA LYS A 128 -27.32 -11.26 31.86
C LYS A 128 -28.62 -10.52 32.18
N ASP A 129 -29.11 -10.62 33.41
CA ASP A 129 -30.30 -9.90 33.86
C ASP A 129 -30.08 -8.39 33.88
N SER A 130 -28.90 -7.91 34.29
CA SER A 130 -28.55 -6.49 34.24
C SER A 130 -28.45 -5.94 32.81
N LEU A 131 -28.01 -6.75 31.84
CA LEU A 131 -28.00 -6.39 30.43
C LEU A 131 -29.41 -6.38 29.83
N ASN A 132 -30.28 -7.31 30.25
CA ASN A 132 -31.69 -7.35 29.85
C ASN A 132 -32.47 -6.13 30.37
N LEU A 133 -32.19 -5.66 31.59
CA LEU A 133 -32.81 -4.45 32.17
C LEU A 133 -32.44 -3.16 31.42
N LEU A 134 -31.30 -3.15 30.72
CA LEU A 134 -30.82 -2.00 29.94
C LEU A 134 -31.29 -2.01 28.48
N GLY A 135 -32.19 -2.92 28.09
CA GLY A 135 -32.81 -2.95 26.76
C GLY A 135 -31.91 -3.47 25.63
N PHE A 136 -30.71 -3.95 25.94
CA PHE A 136 -29.81 -4.59 24.98
C PHE A 136 -30.19 -6.06 24.75
N TYR A 137 -31.34 -6.29 24.11
CA TYR A 137 -31.68 -7.60 23.58
C TYR A 137 -30.82 -7.88 22.34
N SER A 138 -29.76 -8.69 22.49
CA SER A 138 -29.06 -9.25 21.34
C SER A 138 -29.59 -10.67 21.05
N PRO A 139 -30.11 -10.97 19.85
CA PRO A 139 -30.55 -12.32 19.48
C PRO A 139 -29.43 -13.37 19.46
N LEU A 140 -28.17 -12.95 19.65
CA LEU A 140 -27.01 -13.84 19.68
C LEU A 140 -26.83 -14.60 21.02
N LEU A 141 -27.58 -14.26 22.07
CA LEU A 141 -27.50 -14.92 23.38
C LEU A 141 -28.63 -15.96 23.63
N ALA A 142 -29.43 -16.26 22.61
CA ALA A 142 -30.53 -17.22 22.67
C ALA A 142 -30.20 -18.60 22.04
N ALA A 143 -28.91 -18.90 21.83
CA ALA A 143 -28.42 -20.20 21.35
C ALA A 143 -27.42 -20.80 22.34
#